data_AF-A0A847LAC4-F1
#
_entry.id   AF-A0A847LAC4-F1
#
_cell.length_a   1.000
_cell.length_b   1.000
_cell.length_c   1.000
_cell.angle_alpha   90.00
_cell.angle_beta   90.00
_cell.angle_gamma   90.00
#
_symmetry.space_group_name_H-M   'P 1'
#
loop_
_entity.id
_entity.type
_entity.pdbx_description
1 polymer ?
#
loop_
_entity_poly.entity_id
_entity_poly.type
_entity_poly.pdbx_seq_one_letter_code
_entity_poly.pdbx_strand_id
1 'polypeptide(L)'
;QNRFGTTVKLLKLDTLNQNIAVRSTSSSRFEMQVFEHQNNTLIGIINTVCAPICSSYIKFYDTDWNEVKVDFPKFSYKSWYNSNISDELKKNVDQLLKMSFIELFFDPFKKVVLVKNNSFDYLSEEDKKSIDKGITSANLEVPFSRLTSVEEVENVKR
;
A
#
# COMPACT_ATOMS: atom_id res chain seq x y z
N GLN A 1 -12.65 11.44 21.78
CA GLN A 1 -12.00 10.36 22.57
C GLN A 1 -12.86 9.12 22.40
N ASN A 2 -12.27 7.96 22.08
CA ASN A 2 -13.01 6.70 21.92
C ASN A 2 -13.20 6.00 23.28
N ARG A 3 -14.00 4.92 23.30
CA ARG A 3 -14.25 4.13 24.52
C ARG A 3 -13.01 3.42 25.07
N PHE A 4 -11.93 3.32 24.28
CA PHE A 4 -10.64 2.77 24.69
C PHE A 4 -9.73 3.84 25.34
N GLY A 5 -10.25 5.06 25.58
CA GLY A 5 -9.50 6.14 26.22
C GLY A 5 -8.52 6.87 25.29
N THR A 6 -8.43 6.49 24.02
CA THR A 6 -7.51 7.10 23.04
C THR A 6 -8.21 8.14 22.15
N THR A 7 -7.42 9.03 21.57
CA THR A 7 -7.94 10.04 20.63
C THR A 7 -7.84 9.54 19.20
N VAL A 8 -9.00 9.36 18.58
CA VAL A 8 -9.12 9.15 17.14
C VAL A 8 -9.20 10.52 16.46
N LYS A 9 -8.49 10.71 15.34
CA LYS A 9 -8.57 11.94 14.54
C LYS A 9 -8.96 11.62 13.11
N LEU A 10 -10.03 12.25 12.62
CA LEU A 10 -10.34 12.30 11.21
C LEU A 10 -9.27 13.17 10.52
N LEU A 11 -8.45 12.55 9.68
CA LEU A 11 -7.39 13.24 8.94
C LEU A 11 -7.93 13.85 7.65
N LYS A 12 -8.83 13.14 6.97
CA LYS A 12 -9.44 13.56 5.71
C LYS A 12 -10.85 13.02 5.60
N LEU A 13 -11.76 13.86 5.12
CA LEU A 13 -13.09 13.48 4.66
C LEU A 13 -13.33 14.18 3.32
N ASP A 14 -13.27 13.41 2.25
CA ASP A 14 -13.40 13.88 0.88
C ASP A 14 -14.58 13.17 0.24
N THR A 15 -15.73 13.84 0.30
CA THR A 15 -17.00 13.32 -0.21
C THR A 15 -17.08 13.36 -1.73
N LEU A 16 -16.26 14.17 -2.39
CA LEU A 16 -16.22 14.25 -3.85
C LEU A 16 -15.52 13.03 -4.45
N ASN A 17 -14.40 12.64 -3.84
CA ASN A 17 -13.64 11.47 -4.27
C ASN A 17 -13.90 10.24 -3.40
N GLN A 18 -14.94 10.23 -2.56
CA GLN A 18 -15.35 9.08 -1.73
C GLN A 18 -14.21 8.48 -0.89
N ASN A 19 -13.43 9.35 -0.24
CA ASN A 19 -12.24 8.97 0.52
C ASN A 19 -12.33 9.47 1.97
N ILE A 20 -12.00 8.59 2.91
CA ILE A 20 -11.87 8.94 4.32
C ILE A 20 -10.55 8.41 4.86
N ALA A 21 -9.83 9.23 5.62
CA ALA A 21 -8.62 8.85 6.31
C ALA A 21 -8.75 9.19 7.79
N VAL A 22 -8.45 8.22 8.64
CA VAL A 22 -8.59 8.31 10.10
C VAL A 22 -7.28 7.84 10.74
N ARG A 23 -6.78 8.64 11.68
CA ARG A 23 -5.75 8.20 12.60
C ARG A 23 -6.41 7.57 13.82
N SER A 24 -6.35 6.26 13.90
CA SER A 24 -6.98 5.47 14.96
C SER A 24 -6.21 5.55 16.28
N THR A 25 -4.87 5.60 16.22
CA THR A 25 -3.98 5.80 17.38
C THR A 25 -2.76 6.65 16.99
N SER A 26 -1.81 6.89 17.89
CA SER A 26 -0.54 7.56 17.53
C SER A 26 0.31 6.76 16.53
N SER A 27 0.12 5.44 16.44
CA SER A 27 0.92 4.52 15.62
C SER A 27 0.09 3.75 14.58
N SER A 28 -1.17 4.10 14.37
CA SER A 28 -2.00 3.44 13.37
C SER A 28 -2.96 4.37 12.66
N ARG A 29 -3.19 4.06 11.38
CA ARG A 29 -4.16 4.76 10.54
C ARG A 29 -5.00 3.78 9.74
N PHE A 30 -6.14 4.29 9.32
CA PHE A 30 -7.15 3.63 8.55
C PHE A 30 -7.51 4.55 7.39
N GLU A 31 -7.49 4.06 6.16
CA GLU A 31 -8.00 4.78 4.99
C GLU A 31 -9.04 3.90 4.30
N MET A 32 -10.14 4.52 3.88
CA MET A 32 -11.17 3.86 3.08
C MET A 32 -11.42 4.69 1.82
N GLN A 33 -11.55 3.98 0.71
CA GLN A 33 -11.82 4.51 -0.61
C GLN A 33 -12.93 3.71 -1.26
N VAL A 34 -13.97 4.38 -1.73
CA VAL A 34 -14.98 3.78 -2.61
C VAL A 34 -14.61 4.09 -4.05
N PHE A 35 -14.61 3.09 -4.93
CA PHE A 35 -14.33 3.29 -6.35
C PHE A 35 -15.14 2.32 -7.21
N GLU A 36 -15.53 2.79 -8.40
CA GLU A 36 -16.23 2.01 -9.40
C GLU A 36 -15.25 1.18 -10.23
N HIS A 37 -15.54 -0.11 -10.39
CA HIS A 37 -14.77 -1.03 -11.22
C HIS A 37 -15.69 -1.99 -11.96
N GLN A 38 -15.70 -1.96 -13.30
CA GLN A 38 -16.43 -2.90 -14.15
C GLN A 38 -17.93 -3.07 -13.78
N ASN A 39 -18.60 -1.95 -13.45
CA ASN A 39 -20.00 -1.84 -13.02
C ASN A 39 -20.30 -2.28 -11.57
N ASN A 40 -19.26 -2.66 -10.82
CA ASN A 40 -19.36 -2.96 -9.39
C ASN A 40 -18.70 -1.84 -8.57
N THR A 41 -19.37 -1.44 -7.49
CA THR A 41 -18.80 -0.54 -6.50
C THR A 41 -17.94 -1.36 -5.52
N LEU A 42 -16.67 -1.02 -5.39
CA LEU A 42 -15.75 -1.65 -4.44
C LEU A 42 -15.35 -0.67 -3.34
N ILE A 43 -15.17 -1.21 -2.14
CA ILE A 43 -14.67 -0.48 -0.97
C ILE A 43 -13.28 -1.04 -0.64
N GLY A 44 -12.24 -0.24 -0.89
CA GLY A 44 -10.88 -0.53 -0.47
C GLY A 44 -10.62 0.01 0.93
N ILE A 45 -10.02 -0.80 1.80
CA ILE A 45 -9.61 -0.41 3.15
C ILE A 45 -8.12 -0.68 3.34
N ILE A 46 -7.36 0.37 3.59
CA ILE A 46 -5.96 0.30 4.00
C ILE A 46 -5.87 0.46 5.51
N ASN A 47 -5.20 -0.48 6.16
CA ASN A 47 -4.80 -0.36 7.55
C ASN A 47 -3.29 -0.24 7.60
N THR A 48 -2.78 0.76 8.31
CA THR A 48 -1.34 0.96 8.54
C THR A 48 -1.04 0.91 10.02
N VAL A 49 0.05 0.23 10.37
CA VAL A 49 0.62 0.19 11.71
C VAL A 49 2.09 0.59 11.61
N CYS A 50 2.54 1.45 12.52
CA CYS A 50 3.91 1.95 12.59
C CYS A 50 4.56 1.52 13.91
N ALA A 51 5.40 0.48 13.87
CA ALA A 51 6.16 0.01 15.02
C ALA A 51 7.35 -0.88 14.59
N PRO A 52 8.60 -0.37 14.51
CA PRO A 52 9.00 1.04 14.47
C PRO A 52 8.78 1.70 13.09
N ILE A 53 8.63 0.89 12.05
CA ILE A 53 8.44 1.33 10.66
C ILE A 53 6.99 1.08 10.25
N CYS A 54 6.43 1.99 9.45
CA CYS A 54 5.07 1.85 8.95
C CYS A 54 4.96 0.74 7.90
N SER A 55 4.01 -0.16 8.11
CA SER A 55 3.59 -1.14 7.13
C SER A 55 2.07 -1.22 7.07
N SER A 56 1.54 -1.53 5.89
CA SER A 56 0.12 -1.57 5.61
C SER A 56 -0.31 -2.87 4.97
N TYR A 57 -1.58 -3.18 5.13
CA TYR A 57 -2.28 -4.14 4.30
C TYR A 57 -3.56 -3.51 3.76
N ILE A 58 -4.03 -4.03 2.63
CA ILE A 58 -5.26 -3.61 1.98
C ILE A 58 -6.24 -4.78 1.92
N LYS A 59 -7.51 -4.50 2.17
CA LYS A 59 -8.63 -5.41 1.98
C LYS A 59 -9.69 -4.74 1.12
N PHE A 60 -10.50 -5.54 0.46
CA PHE A 60 -11.56 -5.08 -0.42
C PHE A 60 -12.90 -5.68 -0.01
N TYR A 61 -13.95 -4.90 -0.15
CA TYR A 61 -15.31 -5.28 0.19
C TYR A 61 -16.29 -4.83 -0.89
N ASP A 62 -17.41 -5.52 -1.01
CA ASP A 62 -18.59 -5.01 -1.72
C ASP A 62 -19.34 -3.98 -0.87
N THR A 63 -20.45 -3.44 -1.40
CA THR A 63 -21.29 -2.46 -0.70
C THR A 63 -22.08 -3.06 0.48
N ASP A 64 -22.20 -4.38 0.54
CA ASP A 64 -22.84 -5.13 1.62
C ASP A 64 -21.82 -5.55 2.70
N TRP A 65 -20.57 -5.09 2.59
CA TRP A 65 -19.44 -5.37 3.49
C TRP A 65 -18.96 -6.83 3.50
N ASN A 66 -19.25 -7.60 2.43
CA ASN A 66 -18.63 -8.90 2.24
C ASN A 66 -17.20 -8.71 1.71
N GLU A 67 -16.23 -9.40 2.29
CA GLU A 67 -14.84 -9.34 1.83
C GLU A 67 -14.73 -9.98 0.44
N VAL A 68 -14.25 -9.23 -0.54
CA VAL A 68 -14.04 -9.70 -1.91
C VAL A 68 -12.57 -9.88 -2.20
N LYS A 69 -12.24 -10.97 -2.91
CA LYS A 69 -10.87 -11.21 -3.34
C LYS A 69 -10.59 -10.38 -4.58
N VAL A 70 -9.62 -9.47 -4.46
CA VAL A 70 -9.09 -8.68 -5.57
C VAL A 70 -7.66 -9.11 -5.84
N ASP A 71 -7.28 -9.19 -7.12
CA ASP A 71 -5.90 -9.46 -7.52
C ASP A 71 -5.02 -8.22 -7.30
N PHE A 72 -4.65 -7.97 -6.05
CA PHE A 72 -3.75 -6.89 -5.67
C PHE A 72 -2.28 -7.36 -5.75
N PRO A 73 -1.40 -6.66 -6.48
CA PRO A 73 -0.01 -7.06 -6.62
C PRO A 73 0.72 -7.15 -5.27
N LYS A 74 1.54 -8.18 -5.10
CA LYS A 74 2.41 -8.31 -3.93
C LYS A 74 3.69 -7.51 -4.16
N PHE A 75 4.01 -6.64 -3.21
CA PHE A 75 5.22 -5.83 -3.23
C PHE A 75 6.23 -6.31 -2.20
N SER A 76 7.50 -6.19 -2.55
CA SER A 76 8.63 -6.34 -1.63
C SER A 76 9.64 -5.25 -1.93
N TYR A 77 10.69 -5.09 -1.10
CA TYR A 77 11.76 -4.14 -1.41
C TYR A 77 12.37 -4.35 -2.81
N LYS A 78 12.34 -5.60 -3.33
CA LYS A 78 12.83 -5.95 -4.68
C LYS A 78 12.05 -5.27 -5.80
N SER A 79 10.81 -4.88 -5.56
CA SER A 79 9.98 -4.15 -6.53
C SER A 79 10.56 -2.77 -6.88
N TRP A 80 11.53 -2.28 -6.09
CA TRP A 80 12.23 -1.01 -6.31
C TRP A 80 13.60 -1.16 -6.96
N TYR A 81 14.00 -2.38 -7.36
CA TYR A 81 15.25 -2.56 -8.09
C TYR A 81 15.29 -1.72 -9.36
N ASN A 82 16.39 -1.00 -9.54
CA ASN A 82 16.66 -0.29 -10.77
C ASN A 82 16.81 -1.31 -11.91
N SER A 83 16.28 -0.99 -13.08
CA SER A 83 16.24 -1.91 -14.23
C SER A 83 17.60 -2.48 -14.63
N ASN A 84 18.67 -1.69 -14.44
CA ASN A 84 20.04 -2.04 -14.80
C ASN A 84 20.93 -2.37 -13.59
N ILE A 85 20.35 -2.76 -12.45
CA ILE A 85 21.12 -3.12 -11.25
C ILE A 85 22.01 -4.36 -11.51
N SER A 86 23.29 -4.27 -11.15
CA SER A 86 24.23 -5.39 -11.24
C SER A 86 23.93 -6.48 -10.21
N ASP A 87 24.33 -7.72 -10.48
CA ASP A 87 24.08 -8.83 -9.56
C ASP A 87 24.83 -8.70 -8.23
N GLU A 88 25.99 -8.06 -8.22
CA GLU A 88 26.72 -7.73 -7.00
C GLU A 88 25.94 -6.75 -6.13
N LEU A 89 25.37 -5.71 -6.75
CA LEU A 89 24.57 -4.72 -6.03
C LEU A 89 23.23 -5.30 -5.56
N LYS A 90 22.60 -6.18 -6.34
CA LYS A 90 21.42 -6.96 -5.90
C LYS A 90 21.73 -7.75 -4.64
N LYS A 91 22.86 -8.46 -4.61
CA LYS A 91 23.28 -9.25 -3.43
C LYS A 91 23.48 -8.35 -2.22
N ASN A 92 24.12 -7.19 -2.39
CA ASN A 92 24.29 -6.23 -1.31
C ASN A 92 22.94 -5.74 -0.76
N VAL A 93 22.01 -5.36 -1.65
CA VAL A 93 20.66 -4.95 -1.24
C VAL A 93 19.94 -6.08 -0.51
N ASP A 94 19.96 -7.30 -1.03
CA ASP A 94 19.31 -8.47 -0.42
C ASP A 94 19.91 -8.82 0.97
N GLN A 95 21.19 -8.54 1.20
CA GLN A 95 21.84 -8.76 2.50
C GLN A 95 21.43 -7.72 3.54
N LEU A 96 21.28 -6.47 3.13
CA LEU A 96 20.87 -5.35 3.98
C LEU A 96 19.37 -5.36 4.26
N LEU A 97 18.56 -5.51 3.21
CA LEU A 97 17.11 -5.54 3.29
C LEU A 97 16.62 -6.97 3.45
N LYS A 98 16.54 -7.45 4.69
CA LYS A 98 16.02 -8.80 4.99
C LYS A 98 14.49 -8.86 5.07
N MET A 99 13.85 -7.72 5.27
CA MET A 99 12.40 -7.61 5.47
C MET A 99 11.84 -6.46 4.63
N SER A 100 10.58 -6.59 4.21
CA SER A 100 9.87 -5.55 3.45
C SER A 100 8.86 -4.84 4.35
N PHE A 101 8.95 -3.52 4.44
CA PHE A 101 7.97 -2.66 5.09
C PHE A 101 7.30 -1.81 4.02
N ILE A 102 6.14 -2.26 3.55
CA ILE A 102 5.38 -1.60 2.50
C ILE A 102 4.24 -0.81 3.12
N GLU A 103 4.13 0.46 2.76
CA GLU A 103 3.05 1.35 3.18
C GLU A 103 2.19 1.73 1.99
N LEU A 104 0.88 1.72 2.17
CA LEU A 104 -0.10 1.95 1.11
C LEU A 104 -0.89 3.21 1.40
N PHE A 105 -1.29 3.95 0.36
CA PHE A 105 -2.15 5.13 0.47
C PHE A 105 -3.12 5.16 -0.72
N PHE A 106 -4.32 5.67 -0.53
CA PHE A 106 -5.16 6.01 -1.67
C PHE A 106 -4.79 7.40 -2.20
N ASP A 107 -4.58 7.52 -3.50
CA ASP A 107 -4.61 8.79 -4.23
C ASP A 107 -5.88 8.81 -5.09
N PRO A 108 -6.98 9.41 -4.58
CA PRO A 108 -8.27 9.37 -5.25
C PRO A 108 -8.29 10.21 -6.53
N PHE A 109 -7.47 11.26 -6.61
CA PHE A 109 -7.39 12.15 -7.76
C PHE A 109 -6.74 11.46 -8.94
N LYS A 110 -5.62 10.76 -8.69
CA LYS A 110 -4.96 9.93 -9.70
C LYS A 110 -5.67 8.59 -9.94
N LYS A 111 -6.59 8.20 -9.05
CA LYS A 111 -7.26 6.88 -9.04
C LYS A 111 -6.25 5.72 -8.94
N VAL A 112 -5.30 5.85 -8.02
CA VAL A 112 -4.28 4.84 -7.77
C VAL A 112 -4.15 4.53 -6.28
N VAL A 113 -3.69 3.32 -5.96
CA VAL A 113 -3.06 3.03 -4.68
C VAL A 113 -1.58 3.35 -4.82
N LEU A 114 -1.09 4.31 -4.03
CA LEU A 114 0.33 4.58 -3.91
C LEU A 114 0.96 3.53 -3.00
N VAL A 115 2.09 3.00 -3.44
CA VAL A 115 2.86 2.00 -2.72
C VAL A 115 4.22 2.62 -2.40
N LYS A 116 4.52 2.75 -1.11
CA LYS A 116 5.76 3.31 -0.59
C LYS A 116 6.57 2.19 0.05
N ASN A 117 7.87 2.17 -0.22
CA ASN A 117 8.80 1.26 0.43
C ASN A 117 9.49 1.97 1.60
N ASN A 118 9.15 1.58 2.82
CA ASN A 118 9.78 2.08 4.04
C ASN A 118 10.91 1.17 4.55
N SER A 119 11.28 0.12 3.79
CA SER A 119 12.29 -0.85 4.25
C SER A 119 13.67 -0.21 4.44
N PHE A 120 13.93 0.92 3.78
CA PHE A 120 15.17 1.69 3.92
C PHE A 120 15.28 2.46 5.23
N ASP A 121 14.15 2.70 5.91
CA ASP A 121 14.13 3.55 7.11
C ASP A 121 14.88 2.90 8.28
N TYR A 122 15.15 1.59 8.21
CA TYR A 122 15.97 0.87 9.19
C TYR A 122 17.48 0.99 8.93
N LEU A 123 17.87 1.35 7.71
CA LEU A 123 19.28 1.34 7.32
C LEU A 123 20.01 2.57 7.85
N SER A 124 21.29 2.40 8.17
CA SER A 124 22.18 3.53 8.44
C SER A 124 22.38 4.37 7.17
N GLU A 125 22.80 5.63 7.32
CA GLU A 125 23.09 6.47 6.15
C GLU A 125 24.26 5.93 5.30
N GLU A 126 25.17 5.17 5.91
CA GLU A 126 26.25 4.48 5.20
C GLU A 126 25.70 3.33 4.35
N ASP A 127 24.84 2.48 4.94
CA ASP A 127 24.20 1.38 4.22
C ASP A 127 23.33 1.89 3.07
N LYS A 128 22.55 2.96 3.30
CA LYS A 128 21.74 3.61 2.25
C LYS A 128 22.59 4.06 1.08
N LYS A 129 23.72 4.71 1.34
CA LYS A 129 24.67 5.13 0.29
C LYS A 129 25.29 3.95 -0.45
N SER A 130 25.50 2.82 0.23
CA SER A 130 26.08 1.63 -0.41
C SER A 130 25.14 0.98 -1.44
N ILE A 131 23.83 1.26 -1.37
CA ILE A 131 22.81 0.65 -2.24
C ILE A 131 22.02 1.65 -3.10
N ASP A 132 22.28 2.94 -2.99
CA ASP A 132 21.49 4.02 -3.64
C ASP A 132 21.39 3.88 -5.18
N LYS A 133 22.44 3.37 -5.82
CA LYS A 133 22.48 3.10 -7.27
C LYS A 133 21.68 1.86 -7.68
N GLY A 134 21.36 0.98 -6.74
CA GLY A 134 20.69 -0.30 -7.02
C GLY A 134 19.19 -0.21 -6.88
N ILE A 135 18.69 0.69 -6.05
CA ILE A 135 17.30 0.71 -5.64
C ILE A 135 16.77 2.13 -5.57
N THR A 136 15.56 2.34 -6.07
CA THR A 136 14.90 3.65 -6.02
C THR A 136 14.03 3.79 -4.76
N SER A 137 13.72 5.02 -4.37
CA SER A 137 12.77 5.35 -3.30
C SER A 137 11.44 5.91 -3.83
N ALA A 138 11.28 6.00 -5.16
CA ALA A 138 10.08 6.53 -5.79
C ALA A 138 8.86 5.65 -5.48
N ASN A 139 7.70 6.24 -5.17
CA ASN A 139 6.49 5.45 -4.96
C ASN A 139 6.09 4.71 -6.25
N LEU A 140 5.61 3.48 -6.09
CA LEU A 140 4.94 2.75 -7.17
C LEU A 140 3.45 3.07 -7.13
N GLU A 141 2.78 2.94 -8.26
CA GLU A 141 1.35 3.24 -8.39
C GLU A 141 0.61 2.00 -8.92
N VAL A 142 -0.50 1.63 -8.26
CA VAL A 142 -1.42 0.59 -8.71
C VAL A 142 -2.74 1.26 -9.12
N PRO A 143 -3.05 1.36 -10.42
CA PRO A 143 -4.31 1.93 -10.87
C PRO A 143 -5.53 1.15 -10.39
N PHE A 144 -6.59 1.84 -10.00
CA PHE A 144 -7.86 1.19 -9.63
C PHE A 144 -8.45 0.33 -10.76
N SER A 145 -8.14 0.67 -12.01
CA SER A 145 -8.53 -0.12 -13.19
C SER A 145 -7.85 -1.49 -13.28
N ARG A 146 -6.81 -1.77 -12.48
CA ARG A 146 -6.17 -3.10 -12.41
C ARG A 146 -6.72 -3.97 -11.28
N LEU A 147 -7.58 -3.43 -10.42
CA LEU A 147 -8.11 -4.11 -9.25
C LEU A 147 -9.37 -4.90 -9.62
N THR A 148 -9.17 -6.07 -10.21
CA THR A 148 -10.26 -6.99 -10.61
C THR A 148 -10.58 -7.99 -9.51
N SER A 149 -11.88 -8.29 -9.33
CA SER A 149 -12.30 -9.40 -8.48
C SER A 149 -11.85 -10.74 -9.09
N VAL A 150 -11.44 -11.70 -8.26
CA VAL A 150 -10.94 -13.00 -8.75
C VAL A 150 -12.06 -13.86 -9.37
N GLU A 151 -13.31 -13.66 -8.96
CA GLU A 151 -14.48 -14.41 -9.46
C GLU A 151 -14.85 -14.04 -10.91
N GLU A 152 -14.56 -12.81 -11.36
CA GLU A 152 -14.80 -12.40 -12.74
C GLU A 152 -13.79 -12.98 -13.74
N VAL A 153 -12.56 -13.29 -13.29
CA VAL A 153 -11.50 -13.83 -14.16
C VAL A 153 -11.82 -15.26 -14.64
N GLU A 154 -12.58 -16.03 -13.85
CA GLU A 154 -13.01 -17.38 -14.21
C GLU A 154 -14.19 -17.39 -15.21
N ASN A 155 -15.06 -16.38 -15.16
CA ASN A 155 -16.22 -16.29 -16.05
C ASN A 155 -15.91 -15.73 -17.44
N VAL A 156 -14.79 -15.02 -17.62
CA VAL A 156 -14.33 -14.54 -18.93
C VAL A 156 -13.60 -15.64 -19.73
N LYS A 157 -13.21 -16.75 -19.08
CA LYS A 157 -12.48 -17.88 -19.69
C LYS A 157 -13.38 -19.08 -20.05
N ARG A 158 -14.70 -18.95 -20.00
CA ARG A 158 -15.66 -19.97 -20.43
C ARG A 158 -16.41 -19.57 -21.68
#